data_AF-A0AAX3EN88-F1
#
_entry.id   AF-A0AAX3EN88-F1
#
_cell.length_a   1.000
_cell.length_b   1.000
_cell.length_c   1.000
_cell.angle_alpha   90.00
_cell.angle_beta   90.00
_cell.angle_gamma   90.00
#
_symmetry.space_group_name_H-M   'P 1'
#
loop_
_entity.id
_entity.type
_entity.pdbx_description
1 polymer ?
#
loop_
_entity_poly.entity_id
_entity_poly.type
_entity_poly.pdbx_seq_one_letter_code
_entity_poly.pdbx_strand_id
1 'polypeptide(L)'
;MDVPNAIQGSHEDLLHSALNGPSALAYGAGRAGRWLSTWRGHRAIGVVHNPARERGNYVHTVMGQRYDGLVWLPTTSALRPLHREYLPDEPELETEPTGF
;
A
#
# COMPACT_ATOMS: atom_id res chain seq x y z
N MET A 1 -11.65 7.06 -2.21
CA MET A 1 -10.22 7.40 -2.11
C MET A 1 -9.51 7.35 -3.46
N ASP A 2 -9.01 8.49 -3.93
CA ASP A 2 -8.14 8.53 -5.10
C ASP A 2 -6.71 8.15 -4.71
N VAL A 3 -6.22 7.03 -5.22
CA VAL A 3 -4.82 6.62 -5.09
C VAL A 3 -4.15 6.73 -6.46
N PRO A 4 -3.15 7.61 -6.64
CA PRO A 4 -2.48 7.76 -7.93
C PRO A 4 -1.81 6.46 -8.40
N ASN A 5 -1.46 6.40 -9.69
CA ASN A 5 -0.63 5.30 -10.21
C ASN A 5 0.69 5.17 -9.41
N ALA A 6 1.22 3.95 -9.35
CA ALA A 6 2.48 3.68 -8.67
C ALA A 6 3.62 4.51 -9.28
N ILE A 7 4.56 4.95 -8.44
CA ILE A 7 5.76 5.63 -8.94
C ILE A 7 6.64 4.61 -9.67
N GLN A 8 7.13 4.99 -10.85
CA GLN A 8 8.00 4.14 -11.66
C GLN A 8 9.18 3.59 -10.85
N GLY A 9 9.41 2.28 -10.94
CA GLY A 9 10.48 1.59 -10.24
C GLY A 9 10.24 1.30 -8.76
N SER A 10 9.08 1.67 -8.21
CA SER A 10 8.61 1.24 -6.88
C SER A 10 8.33 -0.27 -6.83
N HIS A 11 8.12 -0.81 -5.63
CA HIS A 11 7.67 -2.20 -5.49
C HIS A 11 6.28 -2.39 -6.13
N GLU A 12 5.36 -1.45 -5.97
CA GLU A 12 4.01 -1.50 -6.54
C GLU A 12 4.03 -1.49 -8.07
N ASP A 13 4.87 -0.65 -8.69
CA ASP A 13 5.02 -0.57 -10.15
C ASP A 13 5.52 -1.90 -10.74
N LEU A 14 6.50 -2.52 -10.09
CA LEU A 14 7.01 -3.83 -10.50
C LEU A 14 5.98 -4.94 -10.32
N LEU A 15 5.27 -4.96 -9.19
CA LEU A 15 4.23 -5.96 -8.93
C LEU A 15 3.08 -5.84 -9.94
N HIS A 16 2.66 -4.61 -10.25
CA HIS A 16 1.63 -4.35 -11.24
C HIS A 16 2.04 -4.80 -12.65
N SER A 17 3.31 -4.60 -13.01
CA SER A 17 3.84 -5.00 -14.32
C SER A 17 4.07 -6.52 -14.43
N ALA A 18 4.43 -7.18 -13.32
CA ALA A 18 4.84 -8.58 -13.32
C ALA A 18 3.69 -9.57 -13.04
N LEU A 19 2.64 -9.14 -12.34
CA LEU A 19 1.55 -10.00 -11.89
C LEU A 19 0.24 -9.63 -12.60
N ASN A 20 -0.44 -10.64 -13.14
CA ASN A 20 -1.69 -10.46 -13.90
C ASN A 20 -2.95 -10.42 -13.00
N GLY A 21 -2.81 -10.25 -11.69
CA GLY A 21 -3.94 -10.25 -10.76
C GLY A 21 -3.56 -10.45 -9.29
N PRO A 22 -4.57 -10.63 -8.41
CA PRO A 22 -4.35 -10.95 -7.01
C PRO A 22 -3.42 -12.14 -6.82
N SER A 23 -2.45 -12.01 -5.92
CA SER A 23 -1.40 -13.02 -5.74
C SER A 23 -0.95 -13.10 -4.28
N ALA A 24 -0.55 -14.30 -3.85
CA ALA A 24 0.13 -14.52 -2.59
C ALA A 24 1.57 -14.98 -2.86
N LEU A 25 2.55 -14.24 -2.35
CA LEU A 25 3.97 -14.49 -2.55
C LEU A 25 4.60 -14.91 -1.22
N ALA A 26 5.06 -16.16 -1.13
CA ALA A 26 5.86 -16.64 0.00
C ALA A 26 7.34 -16.53 -0.35
N TYR A 27 8.14 -15.82 0.48
CA TYR A 27 9.53 -15.53 0.13
C TYR A 27 10.52 -16.66 0.45
N GLY A 28 10.07 -17.67 1.21
CA GLY A 28 10.91 -18.77 1.67
C GLY A 28 12.08 -18.32 2.57
N ALA A 29 12.87 -19.27 3.03
CA ALA A 29 13.99 -18.99 3.94
C ALA A 29 15.15 -18.26 3.25
N GLY A 30 15.35 -18.48 1.94
CA GLY A 30 16.52 -17.96 1.23
C GLY A 30 16.46 -16.45 0.96
N ARG A 31 15.27 -15.87 0.73
CA ARG A 31 15.00 -14.44 0.41
C ARG A 31 16.02 -13.75 -0.51
N ALA A 32 16.71 -14.52 -1.34
CA ALA A 32 17.89 -14.07 -2.08
C ALA A 32 17.56 -13.51 -3.46
N GLY A 33 16.31 -13.63 -3.92
CA GLY A 33 15.87 -13.11 -5.20
C GLY A 33 16.14 -11.61 -5.31
N ARG A 34 16.62 -11.15 -6.47
CA ARG A 34 17.06 -9.76 -6.67
C ARG A 34 16.04 -8.72 -6.19
N TRP A 35 14.74 -8.95 -6.43
CA TRP A 35 13.69 -8.05 -5.96
C TRP A 35 13.59 -7.99 -4.42
N LEU A 36 13.78 -9.11 -3.73
CA LEU A 36 13.69 -9.22 -2.27
C LEU A 36 14.88 -8.57 -1.54
N SER A 37 16.02 -8.42 -2.21
CA SER A 37 17.25 -7.85 -1.65
C SER A 37 17.58 -6.44 -2.15
N THR A 38 16.78 -5.89 -3.08
CA THR A 38 16.98 -4.54 -3.64
C THR A 38 16.10 -3.52 -2.94
N TRP A 39 16.71 -2.38 -2.59
CA TRP A 39 15.99 -1.21 -2.10
C TRP A 39 15.14 -0.57 -3.19
N ARG A 40 13.85 -0.33 -2.90
CA ARG A 40 12.96 0.50 -3.72
C ARG A 40 11.98 1.27 -2.83
N GLY A 41 11.28 2.24 -3.40
CA GLY A 41 10.14 2.85 -2.75
C GLY A 41 9.01 1.82 -2.58
N HIS A 42 8.44 1.75 -1.39
CA HIS A 42 7.24 0.99 -1.06
C HIS A 42 6.17 1.97 -0.59
N ARG A 43 5.01 1.98 -1.24
CA ARG A 43 3.89 2.84 -0.85
C ARG A 43 3.36 2.45 0.53
N ALA A 44 3.39 3.39 1.47
CA ALA A 44 2.79 3.29 2.79
C ALA A 44 1.78 4.42 2.98
N ILE A 45 0.50 4.11 2.80
CA ILE A 45 -0.61 5.03 3.06
C ILE A 45 -1.12 4.76 4.48
N GLY A 46 -1.05 5.79 5.34
CA GLY A 46 -1.56 5.73 6.70
C GLY A 46 -3.06 6.01 6.79
N VAL A 47 -3.52 6.29 8.01
CA VAL A 47 -4.91 6.60 8.33
C VAL A 47 -5.41 7.83 7.57
N VAL A 48 -4.57 8.87 7.47
CA VAL A 48 -4.83 10.07 6.68
C VAL A 48 -4.01 10.03 5.40
N HIS A 49 -4.63 10.36 4.27
CA HIS A 49 -3.97 10.39 2.97
C HIS A 49 -4.25 11.69 2.23
N ASN A 50 -3.19 12.33 1.73
CA ASN A 50 -3.30 13.45 0.81
C ASN A 50 -2.70 13.06 -0.55
N PRO A 51 -3.52 12.82 -1.59
CA PRO A 51 -3.04 12.42 -2.91
C PRO A 51 -2.06 13.43 -3.54
N ALA A 52 -2.17 14.72 -3.21
CA ALA A 52 -1.26 15.75 -3.71
C ALA A 52 0.16 15.64 -3.12
N ARG A 53 0.33 14.91 -2.02
CA ARG A 53 1.63 14.67 -1.35
C ARG A 53 2.10 13.22 -1.46
N GLU A 54 1.59 12.49 -2.46
CA GLU A 54 1.79 11.05 -2.63
C GLU A 54 3.25 10.59 -2.61
N ARG A 55 4.18 11.37 -3.17
CA ARG A 55 5.60 11.01 -3.18
C ARG A 55 6.19 10.82 -1.78
N GLY A 56 5.65 11.51 -0.77
CA GLY A 56 6.06 11.36 0.63
C GLY A 56 5.66 10.04 1.26
N ASN A 57 4.71 9.31 0.65
CA ASN A 57 4.23 8.02 1.14
C ASN A 57 5.12 6.84 0.72
N TYR A 58 6.14 7.06 -0.13
CA TYR A 58 7.04 6.00 -0.55
C TYR A 58 8.22 5.88 0.40
N VAL A 59 8.19 4.85 1.23
CA VAL A 59 9.27 4.54 2.16
C VAL A 59 10.31 3.68 1.46
N HIS A 60 11.59 4.01 1.66
CA HIS A 60 12.68 3.15 1.24
C HIS A 60 12.49 1.78 1.92
N THR A 61 12.41 0.69 1.17
CA THR A 61 12.16 -0.67 1.68
C THR A 61 12.97 -1.74 0.95
N VAL A 62 13.40 -2.77 1.68
CA VAL A 62 13.86 -4.06 1.13
C VAL A 62 12.83 -5.12 1.55
N MET A 63 12.09 -5.68 0.58
CA MET A 63 10.95 -6.56 0.87
C MET A 63 11.32 -7.79 1.71
N GLY A 64 12.45 -8.44 1.41
CA GLY A 64 12.90 -9.64 2.12
C GLY A 64 13.34 -9.38 3.57
N GLN A 65 13.67 -8.13 3.90
CA GLN A 65 13.98 -7.72 5.28
C GLN A 65 12.73 -7.25 6.03
N ARG A 66 11.75 -6.67 5.31
CA ARG A 66 10.54 -6.11 5.93
C ARG A 66 9.44 -7.14 6.18
N TYR A 67 9.33 -8.13 5.29
CA TYR A 67 8.24 -9.11 5.33
C TYR A 67 8.76 -10.53 5.04
N ASP A 68 8.01 -11.52 5.51
CA ASP A 68 8.26 -12.94 5.23
C ASP A 68 7.47 -13.44 4.00
N GLY A 69 6.50 -12.64 3.55
CA GLY A 69 5.67 -12.84 2.37
C GLY A 69 4.80 -11.61 2.09
N LEU A 70 4.06 -11.62 0.98
CA LEU A 70 3.21 -10.51 0.56
C LEU A 70 1.92 -11.01 -0.09
N VAL A 71 0.80 -10.40 0.26
CA VAL A 71 -0.45 -10.49 -0.50
C VAL A 71 -0.58 -9.25 -1.36
N TRP A 72 -0.67 -9.46 -2.68
CA TRP A 72 -0.84 -8.40 -3.66
C TRP A 72 -2.30 -8.34 -4.11
N LEU A 73 -2.90 -7.16 -3.97
CA LEU A 73 -4.23 -6.83 -4.47
C LEU A 73 -4.07 -5.61 -5.39
N PRO A 74 -4.07 -5.77 -6.73
CA PRO A 74 -3.81 -4.66 -7.64
C PRO A 74 -4.92 -3.60 -7.67
N THR A 75 -6.10 -3.95 -7.15
CA THR A 75 -7.24 -3.05 -7.03
C THR A 75 -7.90 -3.28 -5.69
N THR A 76 -8.15 -2.18 -4.97
CA THR A 76 -8.88 -2.16 -3.72
C THR A 76 -10.01 -1.14 -3.82
N SER A 77 -11.04 -1.33 -3.01
CA SER A 77 -12.08 -0.32 -2.80
C SER A 77 -12.00 0.17 -1.36
N ALA A 78 -12.52 1.37 -1.11
CA ALA A 78 -12.74 1.84 0.25
C ALA A 78 -13.55 0.79 1.03
N LEU A 79 -13.23 0.63 2.32
CA LEU A 79 -14.02 -0.22 3.20
C LEU A 79 -15.44 0.36 3.32
N ARG A 80 -16.41 -0.46 3.73
CA ARG A 80 -17.73 0.03 4.09
C ARG A 80 -17.90 -0.12 5.59
N PRO A 81 -18.12 0.97 6.35
CA PRO A 81 -18.35 0.87 7.78
C PRO A 81 -19.55 -0.05 8.05
N LEU A 82 -19.41 -0.96 9.03
CA LEU A 82 -20.52 -1.81 9.47
C LEU A 82 -21.49 -1.06 10.39
N HIS A 83 -20.98 -0.07 11.12
CA HIS A 83 -21.73 0.82 11.98
C HIS A 83 -21.40 2.27 11.63
N ARG A 84 -22.35 3.18 11.86
CA ARG A 84 -22.13 4.61 11.68
C ARG A 84 -21.12 5.08 12.72
N GLU A 85 -20.04 5.71 12.26
CA GLU A 85 -19.10 6.37 13.16
C GLU A 85 -19.75 7.64 13.71
N TYR A 86 -19.48 7.94 14.98
CA TYR A 86 -19.97 9.20 15.58
C TYR A 86 -19.31 10.37 14.87
N LEU A 87 -20.07 11.44 14.63
CA LEU A 87 -19.52 12.73 14.25
C LEU A 87 -18.52 13.12 15.34
N PRO A 88 -17.22 13.27 15.03
CA PRO A 88 -16.27 13.74 16.02
C PRO A 88 -16.63 15.18 16.40
N ASP A 89 -16.56 15.48 17.71
CA ASP A 89 -16.83 16.84 18.23
C ASP A 89 -15.75 17.84 17.77
N GLU A 90 -14.59 17.35 17.34
CA GLU A 90 -13.47 18.11 16.78
C GLU A 90 -13.22 17.71 15.31
N PRO A 91 -12.76 18.65 14.44
CA PRO A 91 -12.42 18.33 13.07
C PRO A 91 -11.20 17.40 13.01
N GLU A 92 -11.43 16.14 12.66
CA GLU A 92 -10.37 15.17 12.35
C GLU A 92 -9.92 15.30 10.89
N LEU A 93 -8.66 14.94 10.61
CA LEU A 93 -8.21 14.79 9.23
C LEU A 93 -8.94 13.59 8.61
N GLU A 94 -9.61 13.81 7.48
CA GLU A 94 -10.46 12.80 6.86
C GLU A 94 -9.67 11.51 6.51
N THR A 95 -10.29 10.39 6.85
CA THR A 95 -9.83 9.03 6.57
C THR A 95 -10.89 8.34 5.73
N GLU A 96 -10.48 7.45 4.82
CA GLU A 96 -11.43 6.69 4.00
C GLU A 96 -11.55 5.26 4.54
N PRO A 97 -12.77 4.74 4.73
CA PRO A 97 -14.07 5.35 4.42
C PRO A 97 -14.54 6.37 5.46
N THR A 98 -15.22 7.41 5.00
CA THR A 98 -16.00 8.31 5.85
C THR A 98 -17.40 7.69 6.09
N GLY A 99 -17.86 7.67 7.35
CA GLY A 99 -19.08 6.97 7.76
C GLY A 99 -20.39 7.76 7.68
N PHE A 100 -20.46 8.83 6.89
CA PHE A 100 -21.62 9.72 6.84
C PHE A 100 -22.77 9.22 5.97
#